data_AF-A0A7X8QQB1-F1
#
_entry.id   AF-A0A7X8QQB1-F1
#
_cell.length_a   1.000
_cell.length_b   1.000
_cell.length_c   1.000
_cell.angle_alpha   90.00
_cell.angle_beta   90.00
_cell.angle_gamma   90.00
#
_symmetry.space_group_name_H-M   'P 1'
#
loop_
_entity.id
_entity.type
_entity.pdbx_description
1 polymer ?
#
loop_
_entity_poly.entity_id
_entity_poly.type
_entity_poly.pdbx_seq_one_letter_code
_entity_poly.pdbx_strand_id
1 'polypeptide(L)' 'MFMGEYIHSIDSKGRFIIPVRFREQLGERFVVTKGLDHCLFVYPLGEWSLFEQKLKS' A
#
# COMPACT_ATOMS: atom_id res chain seq x y z
N MET A 1 10.50 -7.30 2.06
CA MET A 1 9.28 -8.13 1.94
C MET A 1 8.21 -7.57 2.86
N PHE A 2 6.98 -7.33 2.38
CA PHE A 2 5.87 -6.89 3.24
C PHE A 2 5.22 -8.11 3.89
N MET A 3 5.46 -8.32 5.18
CA MET A 3 4.92 -9.46 5.93
C MET A 3 4.61 -9.06 7.37
N GLY A 4 3.49 -9.56 7.87
CA GLY A 4 2.96 -9.28 9.21
C GLY A 4 1.56 -8.67 9.14
N GLU A 5 0.84 -8.76 10.24
CA GLU A 5 -0.50 -8.23 10.42
C GLU A 5 -0.48 -7.17 11.52
N TYR A 6 -1.15 -6.04 11.27
CA TYR A 6 -1.18 -4.90 12.18
C TYR A 6 -2.60 -4.34 12.22
N ILE A 7 -3.18 -4.27 13.41
CA ILE A 7 -4.50 -3.68 13.62
C ILE A 7 -4.31 -2.23 14.02
N HIS A 8 -4.90 -1.31 13.24
CA HIS A 8 -4.86 0.13 13.49
C HIS A 8 -6.27 0.71 13.50
N SER A 9 -6.50 1.67 14.38
CA SER A 9 -7.70 2.51 14.33
C SER A 9 -7.57 3.55 13.22
N ILE A 10 -8.72 3.93 12.67
CA ILE A 10 -8.85 5.02 11.70
C ILE A 10 -9.24 6.28 12.48
N ASP A 11 -8.55 7.38 12.21
CA ASP A 11 -8.86 8.66 12.85
C ASP A 11 -10.12 9.31 12.26
N SER A 12 -10.56 10.42 12.86
CA SER A 12 -11.76 11.17 12.43
C SER A 12 -11.67 11.74 11.02
N LYS A 13 -10.49 11.73 10.39
CA LYS A 13 -10.26 12.20 9.02
C LYS A 13 -10.08 11.04 8.04
N GLY A 14 -10.32 9.80 8.46
CA GLY A 14 -10.18 8.62 7.61
C GLY A 14 -8.72 8.20 7.37
N ARG A 15 -7.78 8.61 8.24
CA ARG A 15 -6.36 8.26 8.11
C ARG A 15 -6.00 7.15 9.09
N PHE A 16 -5.02 6.34 8.71
CA PHE A 16 -4.35 5.41 9.62
C PHE A 16 -2.84 5.54 9.44
N ILE A 17 -2.09 5.02 10.41
CA ILE A 17 -0.63 5.12 10.41
C ILE A 17 -0.05 3.86 9.77
N ILE A 18 0.84 4.04 8.79
CA ILE A 18 1.62 2.93 8.23
C ILE A 18 2.62 2.43 9.29
N PRO A 19 2.68 1.12 9.57
CA PRO A 19 3.67 0.52 10.46
C PRO A 19 5.09 0.91 10.09
N VAL A 20 5.92 1.24 11.08
CA VAL A 20 7.30 1.75 10.88
C VAL A 20 8.11 0.82 9.97
N ARG A 21 7.99 -0.50 10.15
CA ARG A 21 8.70 -1.52 9.36
C ARG A 21 8.40 -1.45 7.87
N PHE A 22 7.24 -0.94 7.46
CA PHE A 22 6.85 -0.83 6.06
C PHE A 22 7.21 0.52 5.43
N ARG A 23 7.51 1.55 6.24
CA ARG A 23 7.81 2.90 5.73
C ARG A 23 9.07 2.94 4.87
N GLU A 24 10.14 2.29 5.32
CA GLU A 24 11.40 2.23 4.57
C GLU A 24 11.22 1.55 3.20
N GLN A 25 10.47 0.46 3.17
CA GLN A 25 10.22 -0.29 1.93
C GLN A 25 9.23 0.39 0.98
N LEU A 26 8.26 1.16 1.50
CA LEU A 26 7.32 1.93 0.67
C LEU A 26 7.94 3.21 0.13
N GLY A 27 8.87 3.80 0.87
CA GLY A 27 9.45 5.11 0.57
C GLY A 27 8.49 6.27 0.87
N GLU A 28 8.90 7.48 0.50
CA GLU A 28 8.13 8.71 0.74
C GLU A 28 6.85 8.80 -0.09
N ARG A 29 6.83 8.14 -1.26
CA ARG A 29 5.71 8.15 -2.19
C ARG A 29 5.40 6.72 -2.63
N PHE A 30 4.12 6.40 -2.62
CA PHE A 30 3.60 5.09 -2.99
C PHE A 30 2.18 5.24 -3.54
N VAL A 31 1.64 4.17 -4.11
CA VAL A 31 0.33 4.15 -4.73
C VAL A 31 -0.62 3.29 -3.90
N VAL A 32 -1.86 3.75 -3.76
CA VAL A 32 -2.95 3.00 -3.15
C VAL A 32 -4.02 2.74 -4.20
N THR A 33 -4.49 1.50 -4.32
CA THR A 33 -5.55 1.11 -5.25
C THR A 33 -6.66 0.36 -4.53
N LYS A 34 -7.82 0.25 -5.18
CA LYS A 34 -8.87 -0.67 -4.75
C LYS A 34 -8.40 -2.10 -5.03
N GLY A 35 -8.36 -2.92 -3.98
CA GLY A 35 -8.10 -4.34 -4.07
C GLY A 35 -9.38 -5.14 -4.22
N LEU A 36 -9.25 -6.46 -4.02
CA LEU A 36 -10.37 -7.38 -3.95
C LEU A 36 -11.05 -7.32 -2.57
N ASP A 37 -12.27 -7.82 -2.47
CA ASP A 37 -12.99 -8.03 -1.21
C ASP A 37 -13.04 -6.78 -0.30
N HIS A 38 -13.34 -5.62 -0.90
CA HIS A 38 -13.41 -4.32 -0.21
C HIS A 38 -12.11 -3.90 0.50
N CYS A 39 -10.96 -4.44 0.09
CA CYS A 39 -9.66 -4.06 0.60
C CYS A 39 -9.00 -2.95 -0.24
N LEU A 40 -7.97 -2.35 0.33
CA LEU A 40 -7.05 -1.47 -0.38
C LEU A 40 -5.70 -2.17 -0.53
N PHE A 41 -5.08 -2.04 -1.71
CA PHE A 41 -3.72 -2.50 -1.94
C PHE A 41 -2.78 -1.31 -2.01
N VAL A 42 -1.55 -1.51 -1.51
CA VAL A 42 -0.52 -0.48 -1.45
C VAL A 42 0.73 -0.98 -2.14
N TYR A 43 1.27 -0.20 -3.06
CA TYR A 43 2.43 -0.55 -3.87
C TYR A 43 3.51 0.52 -3.76
N PRO A 44 4.79 0.14 -3.54
CA PRO A 44 5.91 1.02 -3.85
C PRO A 44 5.87 1.44 -5.33
N LEU A 45 6.36 2.64 -5.65
CA LEU A 45 6.31 3.18 -7.01
C LEU A 45 6.96 2.27 -8.07
N GLY A 46 8.09 1.61 -7.72
CA GLY A 46 8.76 0.68 -8.62
C GLY A 46 7.88 -0.52 -9.00
N GLU A 47 7.27 -1.16 -8.01
CA GLU A 47 6.37 -2.30 -8.21
C GLU A 47 5.10 -1.90 -8.94
N TRP A 48 4.53 -0.73 -8.62
CA TRP A 48 3.39 -0.20 -9.34
C TRP A 48 3.67 -0.04 -10.84
N SER A 49 4.84 0.49 -11.20
CA SER A 49 5.23 0.68 -12.59
C SER A 49 5.32 -0.64 -13.35
N LEU A 50 5.82 -1.70 -12.72
CA LEU A 50 5.86 -3.05 -13.29
C LEU A 50 4.46 -3.66 -13.43
N PHE A 51 3.60 -3.46 -12.42
CA PHE A 51 2.22 -3.93 -12.46
C PHE A 51 1.42 -3.24 -13.58
N GLU A 52 1.56 -1.92 -13.73
CA GLU A 52 0.91 -1.15 -14.78
C GLU A 52 1.31 -1.65 -16.18
N GLN A 53 2.58 -1.99 -16.39
CA GLN A 53 3.05 -2.56 -17.66
C GLN A 53 2.40 -3.91 -17.97
N LYS A 54 2.22 -4.78 -16.97
CA LYS A 54 1.55 -6.09 -17.14
C LYS A 54 0.07 -5.97 -17.49
N LEU A 55 -0.59 -4.88 -17.11
CA LEU A 55 -2.00 -4.65 -17.44
C LEU A 55 -2.21 -4.09 -18.85
N LYS A 56 -1.16 -3.54 -19.48
CA LYS A 56 -1.24 -2.93 -20.82
C LYS A 56 -1.09 -3.95 -21.95
N SER A 57 -0.75 -5.20 -21.64
CA SER A 57 -0.68 -6.34 -22.59
C SER A 57 -1.95 -7.14 -22.59
#